data_AF-A0A359C6B8-F1
#
_entry.id   AF-A0A359C6B8-F1
#
_cell.length_a   1.000
_cell.length_b   1.000
_cell.length_c   1.000
_cell.angle_alpha   90.00
_cell.angle_beta   90.00
_cell.angle_gamma   90.00
#
_symmetry.space_group_name_H-M   'P 1'
#
loop_
_entity.id
_entity.type
_entity.pdbx_description
1 polymer ?
#
loop_
_entity_poly.entity_id
_entity_poly.type
_entity_poly.pdbx_seq_one_letter_code
_entity_poly.pdbx_strand_id
1 'polypeptide(L)' 'SDSHTPTGGGIGMMAIGAGGLDVAVAMAGGPFFMTYPRVVKVNLTGSLKPWVAAKDVILKLLEILTTKGNV' A
#
# COMPACT_ATOMS: atom_id res chain seq x y z
N SER A 1 -10.04 -8.30 -3.41
CA SER A 1 -11.34 -8.00 -2.79
C SER A 1 -11.18 -7.65 -1.30
N ASP A 2 -10.09 -6.96 -0.94
CA ASP A 2 -9.84 -6.44 0.40
C ASP A 2 -9.00 -5.17 0.22
N SER A 3 -9.32 -4.10 0.93
CA SER A 3 -8.62 -2.82 0.79
C SER A 3 -7.31 -2.78 1.58
N HIS A 4 -7.11 -3.70 2.54
CA HIS A 4 -5.92 -3.79 3.38
C HIS A 4 -4.86 -4.75 2.81
N THR A 5 -5.08 -5.29 1.61
CA THR A 5 -4.13 -6.13 0.86
C THR A 5 -2.69 -5.54 0.85
N PRO A 6 -2.48 -4.21 0.74
CA PRO A 6 -1.14 -3.61 0.83
C PRO A 6 -0.35 -3.88 2.11
N THR A 7 -0.98 -4.41 3.17
CA THR A 7 -0.30 -4.84 4.40
C THR A 7 0.82 -5.86 4.12
N GLY A 8 0.66 -6.71 3.09
CA GLY A 8 1.70 -7.64 2.64
C GLY A 8 3.00 -6.94 2.19
N GLY A 9 2.95 -5.65 1.82
CA GLY A 9 4.14 -4.85 1.55
C GLY A 9 5.11 -4.77 2.72
N GLY A 10 4.61 -4.89 3.96
CA GLY A 10 5.46 -4.91 5.17
C GLY A 10 6.42 -6.11 5.24
N ILE A 11 6.15 -7.17 4.48
CA ILE A 11 7.01 -8.36 4.35
C ILE A 11 7.70 -8.46 2.98
N GLY A 12 7.76 -7.35 2.23
CA GLY A 12 8.44 -7.30 0.92
C GLY A 12 7.63 -7.85 -0.25
N MET A 13 6.34 -8.14 -0.06
CA MET A 13 5.44 -8.59 -1.14
C MET A 13 4.93 -7.40 -1.96
N MET A 14 4.87 -7.55 -3.28
CA MET A 14 4.03 -6.68 -4.10
C MET A 14 2.56 -7.08 -3.92
N ALA A 15 1.80 -6.32 -3.13
CA ALA A 15 0.43 -6.62 -2.77
C ALA A 15 -0.52 -5.46 -3.13
N ILE A 16 -1.47 -5.72 -4.03
CA ILE A 16 -2.36 -4.70 -4.58
C ILE A 16 -3.81 -5.14 -4.40
N GLY A 17 -4.63 -4.25 -3.82
CA GLY A 17 -6.07 -4.46 -3.73
C GLY A 17 -6.73 -4.41 -5.11
N ALA A 18 -7.60 -5.38 -5.39
CA ALA A 18 -8.35 -5.48 -6.65
C ALA A 18 -9.83 -5.79 -6.41
N GLY A 19 -10.68 -5.49 -7.39
CA GLY A 19 -12.10 -5.83 -7.37
C GLY A 19 -12.34 -7.34 -7.40
N GLY A 20 -13.54 -7.78 -7.01
CA GLY A 20 -13.89 -9.21 -7.00
C GLY A 20 -13.78 -9.86 -8.38
N LEU A 21 -14.19 -9.15 -9.44
CA LEU A 21 -14.13 -9.63 -10.81
C LEU A 21 -12.68 -9.79 -11.29
N ASP A 22 -11.81 -8.81 -11.06
CA ASP A 22 -10.40 -8.88 -11.48
C ASP A 22 -9.68 -10.05 -10.81
N VAL A 23 -9.97 -10.30 -9.53
CA VAL A 23 -9.44 -11.46 -8.79
C VAL A 23 -9.95 -12.75 -9.41
N ALA A 24 -11.24 -12.87 -9.69
CA ALA A 24 -11.81 -14.07 -10.31
C ALA A 24 -11.21 -14.36 -11.69
N VAL A 25 -11.03 -13.33 -12.52
CA VAL A 25 -10.39 -13.46 -13.84
C VAL A 25 -8.93 -13.90 -13.70
N ALA A 26 -8.17 -13.29 -12.79
CA ALA A 26 -6.78 -13.68 -12.53
C ALA A 26 -6.67 -15.13 -12.03
N MET A 27 -7.56 -15.55 -11.13
CA MET A 27 -7.63 -16.94 -10.65
C MET A 27 -8.02 -17.93 -11.75
N ALA A 28 -8.82 -17.51 -12.73
CA ALA A 28 -9.17 -18.30 -13.90
C ALA A 28 -8.04 -18.35 -14.96
N GLY A 29 -6.87 -17.76 -14.68
CA GLY A 29 -5.72 -17.73 -15.58
C GLY A 29 -5.73 -16.57 -16.57
N GLY A 30 -6.69 -15.64 -16.45
CA GLY A 30 -6.73 -14.41 -17.23
C GLY A 30 -5.69 -13.39 -16.75
N PRO A 31 -5.30 -12.44 -17.62
CA PRO A 31 -4.37 -11.36 -17.24
C PRO A 31 -5.02 -10.37 -16.26
N PHE A 32 -4.21 -9.86 -15.33
CA PHE A 32 -4.57 -8.71 -14.48
C PHE A 32 -3.98 -7.43 -15.08
N PHE A 33 -4.82 -6.43 -15.34
CA PHE A 33 -4.41 -5.16 -15.92
C PHE A 33 -4.49 -4.03 -14.89
N MET A 34 -3.48 -3.16 -14.88
CA MET A 34 -3.43 -1.97 -14.04
C MET A 34 -2.65 -0.86 -14.75
N THR A 35 -3.11 0.38 -14.60
CA THR A 35 -2.35 1.56 -15.03
C THR A 35 -1.04 1.64 -14.26
N TYR A 36 0.07 1.89 -14.96
CA TYR A 36 1.38 1.98 -14.33
C TYR A 36 1.36 3.01 -13.18
N PRO A 37 1.64 2.61 -11.92
CA PRO A 37 1.54 3.51 -10.78
C PRO A 37 2.77 4.42 -10.71
N ARG A 38 2.57 5.65 -10.19
CA ARG A 38 3.71 6.48 -9.78
C ARG A 38 4.39 5.83 -8.57
N VAL A 39 5.72 5.86 -8.56
CA VAL A 39 6.52 5.33 -7.44
C VAL A 39 7.01 6.47 -6.57
N VAL A 40 6.69 6.43 -5.28
CA VAL A 40 7.14 7.42 -4.28
C VAL A 40 8.12 6.74 -3.32
N LYS A 41 9.35 7.25 -3.25
CA LYS A 41 10.37 6.75 -2.32
C LYS A 41 10.28 7.50 -0.99
N VAL A 42 9.92 6.78 0.07
CA VAL A 42 9.94 7.30 1.44
C VAL A 42 11.19 6.78 2.16
N ASN A 43 12.09 7.68 2.52
CA ASN A 43 13.30 7.34 3.27
C ASN A 43 13.07 7.57 4.76
N LEU A 44 13.04 6.50 5.56
CA LEU A 44 13.01 6.58 7.01
C LEU A 44 14.44 6.59 7.55
N THR A 45 14.79 7.59 8.36
CA THR A 45 16.14 7.77 8.91
C THR A 45 16.09 7.92 10.43
N GLY A 46 17.18 7.55 11.11
CA GLY A 46 17.27 7.62 12.57
C GLY A 46 16.56 6.46 13.27
N SER A 47 16.15 6.68 14.52
CA SER A 47 15.46 5.69 15.35
C SER A 47 14.20 6.27 15.99
N LEU A 48 13.21 5.42 16.23
CA LEU A 48 12.00 5.84 16.96
C LEU A 48 12.38 6.22 18.40
N LYS A 49 11.79 7.33 18.88
CA LYS A 49 11.90 7.74 20.28
C LYS A 49 11.08 6.81 21.16
N PRO A 50 11.36 6.75 22.48
CA PRO A 50 10.49 6.04 23.41
C PRO A 50 9.02 6.45 23.22
N TRP A 51 8.12 5.46 23.25
CA TRP A 51 6.67 5.61 23.06
C TRP A 51 6.19 5.93 21.65
N VAL A 52 7.08 6.08 20.66
CA VAL A 52 6.70 6.22 19.25
C VAL A 52 6.69 4.85 18.58
N ALA A 53 5.61 4.53 17.87
CA ALA A 53 5.39 3.27 17.18
C ALA A 53 5.33 3.45 15.65
N ALA A 54 5.38 2.32 14.91
CA ALA A 54 5.19 2.31 13.46
C ALA A 54 3.87 2.97 13.02
N LYS A 55 2.83 2.88 13.86
CA LYS A 55 1.54 3.54 13.63
C LYS A 55 1.68 5.06 13.53
N ASP A 56 2.53 5.67 14.35
CA ASP A 56 2.74 7.11 14.33
C ASP A 56 3.44 7.56 13.04
N VAL A 57 4.37 6.73 12.54
CA VAL A 57 5.06 6.97 11.26
C VAL A 57 4.07 6.99 10.10
N ILE A 58 3.21 5.97 9.99
CA ILE A 58 2.24 5.91 8.87
C ILE A 58 1.17 7.00 8.98
N LEU A 59 0.74 7.37 10.20
CA LEU A 59 -0.18 8.48 10.39
C LEU A 59 0.46 9.83 10.01
N LYS A 60 1.75 10.03 10.32
CA LYS A 60 2.46 11.23 9.86
C LYS A 60 2.61 11.25 8.33
N LEU A 61 2.87 10.10 7.71
CA LEU A 61 2.93 10.02 6.25
C LEU A 61 1.57 10.32 5.61
N LEU A 62 0.47 9.84 6.19
CA LEU A 62 -0.89 10.14 5.75
C LEU A 62 -1.22 11.63 5.88
N GLU A 63 -0.74 12.30 6.94
CA GLU A 63 -0.88 13.75 7.10
C GLU A 63 -0.15 14.51 5.97
N ILE A 64 1.09 14.09 5.63
CA ILE A 64 1.90 14.72 4.59
C ILE A 64 1.31 14.51 3.19
N LEU A 65 0.89 13.28 2.88
CA LEU A 65 0.39 12.92 1.55
C LEU A 65 -1.10 13.25 1.36
N THR A 66 -1.81 13.53 2.45
CA THR A 66 -3.26 13.76 2.52
C THR A 66 -4.09 12.55 2.07
N THR A 67 -5.41 12.58 2.36
CA THR A 67 -6.36 11.56 1.89
C THR A 67 -6.99 11.89 0.53
N LYS A 68 -6.76 13.09 -0.01
CA LYS A 68 -7.34 13.58 -1.27
C LYS A 68 -6.41 13.48 -2.48
N GLY A 69 -5.22 12.86 -2.33
CA GLY A 69 -4.20 12.77 -3.38
C GLY A 69 -3.90 11.37 -3.93
N ASN A 70 -4.63 10.33 -3.49
CA ASN A 70 -4.30 8.92 -3.75
C ASN A 70 -5.43 8.13 -4.47
N VAL A 71 -6.31 8.83 -5.20
CA VAL A 71 -7.25 8.25 -6.17
C VAL A 71 -6.91 8.75 -7.56
#